data_AF-A0A8T9SHV8-F1
#
_entry.id   AF-A0A8T9SHV8-F1
#
_cell.length_a   1.000
_cell.length_b   1.000
_cell.length_c   1.000
_cell.angle_alpha   90.00
_cell.angle_beta   90.00
_cell.angle_gamma   90.00
#
_symmetry.space_group_name_H-M   'P 1'
#
loop_
_entity.id
_entity.type
_entity.pdbx_description
1 polymer ?
#
loop_
_entity_poly.entity_id
_entity_poly.type
_entity_poly.pdbx_seq_one_letter_code
_entity_poly.pdbx_strand_id
1 'polypeptide(L)'
;MIQPLLKCLVGLSLIKGLDGCVAPEQSPPFVYPQNRTVSTPQGIPCDSATNYFPTEAALNPKRVKPRDKNPEVLDERSLDCQFNFEFASQCLYAFKAPVLSNYFLGNSIYRFVWLRSFHRPALLTLRCTATGGTLQTQFLNKEPGMTVPGIVDPDEPGISSVEHQRRVKYKQRVLADSEYQASIAFAKLPVVVEDESTTSVSPMQVQRFQQMLAQANFSKMPSCEPKLEFDGAYWLLEAHEPGSYSVVGRQSPDKEYSSRFRRCCDFLLDLSAAKMEERY
;
A
#
# COMPACT_ATOMS: atom_id res chain seq x y z
N MET A 1 -2.68 -51.69 -63.95
CA MET A 1 -2.64 -51.26 -62.54
C MET A 1 -2.55 -49.73 -62.54
N ILE A 2 -3.62 -48.97 -62.79
CA ILE A 2 -4.74 -48.58 -61.90
C ILE A 2 -4.25 -48.02 -60.55
N GLN A 3 -4.13 -46.69 -60.49
CA GLN A 3 -4.15 -45.78 -59.30
C GLN A 3 -5.47 -45.98 -58.48
N PRO A 4 -5.72 -45.45 -57.24
CA PRO A 4 -5.30 -44.09 -56.80
C PRO A 4 -5.20 -43.75 -55.27
N LEU A 5 -4.67 -42.54 -55.06
CA LEU A 5 -5.05 -41.47 -54.12
C LEU A 5 -5.78 -41.82 -52.80
N LEU A 6 -5.12 -41.54 -51.68
CA LEU A 6 -5.76 -41.32 -50.38
C LEU A 6 -6.01 -39.81 -50.18
N LYS A 7 -7.28 -39.40 -50.29
CA LYS A 7 -7.76 -38.05 -49.95
C LYS A 7 -8.05 -38.00 -48.44
N CYS A 8 -7.35 -37.14 -47.71
CA CYS A 8 -7.79 -36.71 -46.37
C CYS A 8 -8.96 -35.73 -46.52
N LEU A 9 -10.18 -36.21 -46.24
CA LEU A 9 -11.31 -35.36 -45.90
C LEU A 9 -11.16 -34.93 -44.43
N VAL A 10 -10.89 -33.64 -44.20
CA VAL A 10 -11.14 -33.02 -42.90
C VAL A 10 -12.42 -32.22 -43.03
N GLY A 11 -13.45 -32.69 -42.33
CA GLY A 11 -14.76 -32.05 -42.28
C GLY A 11 -14.68 -30.72 -41.56
N LEU A 12 -15.04 -29.64 -42.27
CA LEU A 12 -15.32 -28.34 -41.69
C LEU A 12 -16.76 -28.39 -41.13
N SER A 13 -16.92 -28.69 -39.85
CA SER A 13 -18.18 -28.49 -39.15
C SER A 13 -18.31 -27.00 -38.82
N LEU A 14 -19.19 -26.31 -39.56
CA LEU A 14 -19.70 -24.99 -39.21
C LEU A 14 -20.49 -25.08 -37.89
N ILE A 15 -19.92 -24.60 -36.80
CA ILE A 15 -20.68 -24.28 -35.58
C ILE A 15 -21.08 -22.80 -35.69
N LYS A 16 -22.32 -22.56 -36.16
CA LYS A 16 -23.02 -21.29 -35.97
C LYS A 16 -23.76 -21.37 -34.62
N GLY A 17 -23.09 -20.92 -33.57
CA GLY A 17 -23.66 -20.74 -32.23
C GLY A 17 -23.62 -19.27 -31.86
N LEU A 18 -24.78 -18.73 -31.51
CA LEU A 18 -25.04 -17.39 -31.01
C LEU A 18 -24.16 -17.09 -29.79
N ASP A 19 -23.58 -15.90 -29.73
CA ASP A 19 -23.47 -15.13 -28.49
C ASP A 19 -23.18 -13.67 -28.84
N GLY A 20 -24.21 -12.83 -28.70
CA GLY A 20 -24.03 -11.38 -28.69
C GLY A 20 -23.16 -11.03 -27.50
N CYS A 21 -21.88 -10.78 -27.76
CA CYS A 21 -20.98 -10.17 -26.79
C CYS A 21 -21.52 -8.78 -26.46
N VAL A 22 -22.31 -8.68 -25.39
CA VAL A 22 -22.48 -7.41 -24.69
C VAL A 22 -21.08 -7.02 -24.22
N ALA A 23 -20.46 -6.10 -24.95
CA ALA A 23 -19.16 -5.55 -24.55
C ALA A 23 -19.32 -5.05 -23.11
N PRO A 24 -18.48 -5.51 -22.17
CA PRO A 24 -18.57 -5.04 -20.80
C PRO A 24 -18.45 -3.52 -20.83
N GLU A 25 -19.42 -2.85 -20.22
CA GLU A 25 -19.49 -1.40 -20.11
C GLU A 25 -18.15 -0.90 -19.56
N GLN A 26 -17.31 -0.36 -20.45
CA GLN A 26 -15.98 0.12 -20.08
C GLN A 26 -16.18 1.38 -19.26
N SER A 27 -15.78 1.33 -17.99
CA SER A 27 -15.74 2.54 -17.17
C SER A 27 -14.88 3.59 -17.87
N PRO A 28 -15.26 4.89 -17.80
CA PRO A 28 -14.48 5.94 -18.41
C PRO A 28 -13.03 5.89 -17.89
N PRO A 29 -12.03 6.20 -18.74
CA PRO A 29 -10.63 6.16 -18.35
C PRO A 29 -10.40 7.11 -17.18
N PHE A 30 -9.59 6.68 -16.21
CA PHE A 30 -9.15 7.53 -15.11
C PHE A 30 -8.30 8.67 -15.68
N VAL A 31 -8.70 9.90 -15.36
CA VAL A 31 -7.95 11.10 -15.74
C VAL A 31 -7.14 11.53 -14.52
N TYR A 32 -5.82 11.46 -14.67
CA TYR A 32 -4.89 11.95 -13.66
C TYR A 32 -5.16 13.45 -13.38
N PRO A 33 -5.26 13.89 -12.10
CA PRO A 33 -5.64 15.27 -11.76
C PRO A 33 -4.69 16.35 -12.27
N GLN A 34 -3.41 16.04 -12.45
CA GLN A 34 -2.37 16.98 -12.90
C GLN A 34 -2.26 18.25 -12.03
N ASN A 35 -2.47 18.12 -10.72
CA ASN A 35 -2.44 19.22 -9.78
C ASN A 35 -1.01 19.56 -9.34
N ARG A 36 -0.52 20.73 -9.75
CA ARG A 36 0.83 21.22 -9.40
C ARG A 36 1.03 21.55 -7.92
N THR A 37 -0.04 21.67 -7.13
CA THR A 37 0.06 21.84 -5.67
C THR A 37 0.29 20.52 -4.93
N VAL A 38 0.18 19.38 -5.63
CA VAL A 38 0.40 18.04 -5.07
C VAL A 38 1.78 17.53 -5.47
N SER A 39 2.11 17.59 -6.76
CA SER A 39 3.42 17.15 -7.25
C SER A 39 3.81 17.84 -8.55
N THR A 40 5.08 17.72 -8.93
CA THR A 40 5.52 18.03 -10.29
C THR A 40 5.00 16.98 -11.30
N PRO A 41 5.07 17.25 -12.62
CA PRO A 41 4.76 16.25 -13.65
C PRO A 41 5.61 14.97 -13.61
N GLN A 42 6.76 15.02 -12.93
CA GLN A 42 7.64 13.86 -12.69
C GLN A 42 7.24 13.09 -11.41
N GLY A 43 6.16 13.50 -10.74
CA GLY A 43 5.68 12.91 -9.49
C GLY A 43 6.45 13.35 -8.26
N ILE A 44 7.32 14.37 -8.32
CA ILE A 44 8.04 14.83 -7.13
C ILE A 44 7.05 15.55 -6.20
N PRO A 45 6.87 15.11 -4.94
CA PRO A 45 5.95 15.76 -3.99
C PRO A 45 6.37 17.19 -3.71
N CYS A 46 5.41 18.07 -3.40
CA CYS A 46 5.69 19.47 -3.09
C CYS A 46 6.42 19.63 -1.74
N ASP A 47 6.03 18.86 -0.72
CA ASP A 47 6.59 18.89 0.62
C ASP A 47 6.28 17.59 1.39
N SER A 48 6.68 17.52 2.66
CA SER A 48 6.42 16.36 3.53
C SER A 48 4.96 16.18 3.95
N ALA A 49 4.11 17.19 3.72
CA ALA A 49 2.67 17.14 4.02
C ALA A 49 1.84 16.71 2.79
N THR A 50 2.49 16.48 1.64
CA THR A 50 1.84 16.03 0.42
C THR A 50 1.17 14.67 0.64
N ASN A 51 -0.14 14.61 0.41
CA ASN A 51 -0.87 13.34 0.40
C ASN A 51 -0.60 12.60 -0.91
N TYR A 52 -0.14 11.36 -0.82
CA TYR A 52 0.19 10.53 -1.98
C TYR A 52 -1.03 9.93 -2.66
N PHE A 53 -2.18 9.95 -1.99
CA PHE A 53 -3.39 9.25 -2.40
C PHE A 53 -4.52 10.25 -2.66
N PRO A 54 -5.41 9.97 -3.63
CA PRO A 54 -6.54 10.84 -3.89
C PRO A 54 -7.50 10.79 -2.68
N THR A 55 -8.10 11.92 -2.34
CA THR A 55 -9.01 12.07 -1.19
C THR A 55 -10.15 11.04 -1.24
N GLU A 56 -10.64 10.70 -2.43
CA GLU A 56 -11.72 9.71 -2.63
C GLU A 56 -11.27 8.26 -2.33
N ALA A 57 -9.97 7.97 -2.36
CA ALA A 57 -9.46 6.65 -1.99
C ALA A 57 -9.43 6.45 -0.47
N ALA A 58 -9.31 7.51 0.32
CA ALA A 58 -9.33 7.41 1.78
C ALA A 58 -10.74 7.16 2.33
N LEU A 59 -11.79 7.62 1.63
CA LEU A 59 -13.17 7.61 2.13
C LEU A 59 -14.13 7.23 1.00
N ASN A 60 -14.71 6.03 1.05
CA ASN A 60 -15.93 5.75 0.27
C ASN A 60 -17.14 6.18 1.11
N PRO A 61 -17.75 7.35 0.83
CA PRO A 61 -18.85 7.87 1.65
C PRO A 61 -20.08 6.95 1.66
N LYS A 62 -20.23 6.04 0.68
CA LYS A 62 -21.36 5.09 0.63
C LYS A 62 -21.26 3.95 1.64
N ARG A 63 -20.08 3.69 2.23
CA ARG A 63 -19.86 2.58 3.17
C ARG A 63 -19.82 3.00 4.63
N VAL A 64 -19.66 4.29 4.92
CA VAL A 64 -19.89 4.84 6.25
C VAL A 64 -21.39 5.06 6.38
N LYS A 65 -22.14 3.98 6.61
CA LYS A 65 -23.50 4.17 7.14
C LYS A 65 -23.30 4.61 8.58
N PRO A 66 -23.72 5.82 8.97
CA PRO A 66 -23.74 6.20 10.38
C PRO A 66 -24.45 5.09 11.14
N ARG A 67 -23.76 4.48 12.12
CA ARG A 67 -24.34 3.38 12.92
C ARG A 67 -25.59 3.87 13.67
N ASP A 68 -25.65 5.18 13.91
CA ASP A 68 -26.75 5.92 14.49
C ASP A 68 -27.16 7.08 13.58
N LYS A 69 -28.40 7.57 13.69
CA LYS A 69 -28.92 8.76 12.97
C LYS A 69 -28.17 10.07 13.28
N ASN A 70 -27.04 10.00 13.97
CA ASN A 70 -26.22 11.13 14.34
C ASN A 70 -25.05 11.26 13.35
N PRO A 71 -25.11 12.18 12.37
CA PRO A 71 -24.10 12.34 11.33
C PRO A 71 -22.74 12.84 11.85
N GLU A 72 -22.62 13.15 13.13
CA GLU A 72 -21.40 13.72 13.75
C GLU A 72 -20.43 12.66 14.31
N VAL A 73 -20.83 11.39 14.43
CA VAL A 73 -19.92 10.33 14.92
C VAL A 73 -19.22 9.70 13.71
N LEU A 74 -17.99 10.14 13.45
CA LEU A 74 -17.07 9.46 12.53
C LEU A 74 -16.94 7.99 12.99
N ASP A 75 -17.28 7.07 12.09
CA ASP A 75 -17.07 5.63 12.32
C ASP A 75 -15.57 5.40 12.53
N GLU A 76 -15.17 4.91 13.72
CA GLU A 76 -13.76 4.69 14.11
C GLU A 76 -12.97 3.95 13.02
N ARG A 77 -13.64 3.01 12.35
CA ARG A 77 -13.14 2.27 11.19
C ARG A 77 -12.69 3.16 10.02
N SER A 78 -13.36 4.28 9.77
CA SER A 78 -12.98 5.23 8.71
C SER A 78 -11.75 6.05 9.11
N LEU A 79 -11.57 6.31 10.41
CA LEU A 79 -10.38 6.97 10.93
C LEU A 79 -9.15 6.08 10.75
N ASP A 80 -9.29 4.76 10.94
CA ASP A 80 -8.19 3.80 10.71
C ASP A 80 -7.69 3.84 9.26
N CYS A 81 -8.59 3.89 8.29
CA CYS A 81 -8.23 4.02 6.88
C CYS A 81 -7.45 5.29 6.61
N GLN A 82 -7.99 6.44 7.03
CA GLN A 82 -7.34 7.73 6.84
C GLN A 82 -5.95 7.76 7.49
N PHE A 83 -5.85 7.31 8.74
CA PHE A 83 -4.59 7.23 9.48
C PHE A 83 -3.54 6.40 8.73
N ASN A 84 -3.93 5.21 8.23
CA ASN A 84 -3.01 4.34 7.50
C ASN A 84 -2.54 4.95 6.17
N PHE A 85 -3.41 5.64 5.43
CA PHE A 85 -3.02 6.34 4.19
C PHE A 85 -2.13 7.57 4.47
N GLU A 86 -2.38 8.31 5.54
CA GLU A 86 -1.53 9.42 5.97
C GLU A 86 -0.15 8.90 6.39
N PHE A 87 -0.10 7.85 7.20
CA PHE A 87 1.16 7.22 7.61
C PHE A 87 1.93 6.62 6.43
N ALA A 88 1.23 5.96 5.49
CA ALA A 88 1.83 5.51 4.24
C ALA A 88 2.40 6.67 3.40
N SER A 89 1.73 7.83 3.37
CA SER A 89 2.24 9.03 2.68
C SER A 89 3.52 9.55 3.31
N GLN A 90 3.62 9.57 4.64
CA GLN A 90 4.84 9.94 5.35
C GLN A 90 5.99 8.97 5.03
N CYS A 91 5.71 7.67 5.00
CA CYS A 91 6.70 6.66 4.60
C CYS A 91 7.14 6.88 3.15
N LEU A 92 6.21 7.08 2.21
CA LEU A 92 6.51 7.31 0.80
C LEU A 92 7.35 8.58 0.58
N TYR A 93 7.10 9.64 1.34
CA TYR A 93 7.94 10.83 1.34
C TYR A 93 9.36 10.51 1.84
N ALA A 94 9.49 9.77 2.94
CA ALA A 94 10.79 9.36 3.48
C ALA A 94 11.58 8.46 2.51
N PHE A 95 10.89 7.60 1.74
CA PHE A 95 11.47 6.82 0.64
C PHE A 95 11.85 7.68 -0.58
N LYS A 96 11.46 8.94 -0.63
CA LYS A 96 11.57 9.83 -1.81
C LYS A 96 10.81 9.25 -3.02
N ALA A 97 9.71 8.53 -2.76
CA ALA A 97 8.90 7.94 -3.81
C ALA A 97 8.10 9.03 -4.56
N PRO A 98 7.79 8.83 -5.86
CA PRO A 98 6.96 9.76 -6.60
C PRO A 98 5.48 9.63 -6.26
N VAL A 99 4.69 10.70 -6.33
CA VAL A 99 3.23 10.68 -6.22
C VAL A 99 2.64 10.10 -7.51
N LEU A 100 2.15 8.86 -7.45
CA LEU A 100 1.62 8.14 -8.62
C LEU A 100 0.21 8.60 -8.99
N SER A 101 -0.59 9.03 -8.01
CA SER A 101 -2.00 9.38 -8.20
C SER A 101 -2.24 10.66 -9.03
N ASN A 102 -1.20 11.47 -9.27
CA ASN A 102 -1.35 12.84 -9.78
C ASN A 102 -1.04 13.02 -11.27
N TYR A 103 0.02 12.37 -11.79
CA TYR A 103 0.43 12.43 -13.19
C TYR A 103 0.80 11.03 -13.70
N PHE A 104 0.46 10.71 -14.96
CA PHE A 104 1.00 9.52 -15.59
C PHE A 104 2.50 9.67 -15.88
N LEU A 105 3.34 8.88 -15.21
CA LEU A 105 4.80 8.98 -15.28
C LEU A 105 5.47 8.27 -16.49
N GLY A 106 4.69 7.88 -17.50
CA GLY A 106 5.21 7.34 -18.75
C GLY A 106 5.40 5.81 -18.80
N ASN A 107 5.26 5.11 -17.68
CA ASN A 107 5.32 3.64 -17.63
C ASN A 107 4.33 3.09 -16.60
N SER A 108 3.93 1.82 -16.75
CA SER A 108 3.16 1.15 -15.71
C SER A 108 4.05 0.90 -14.49
N ILE A 109 3.56 1.24 -13.31
CA ILE A 109 4.23 1.09 -12.02
C ILE A 109 3.28 0.36 -11.08
N TYR A 110 3.78 -0.65 -10.40
CA TYR A 110 3.08 -1.26 -9.28
C TYR A 110 3.91 -1.05 -8.02
N ARG A 111 3.30 -0.49 -6.99
CA ARG A 111 4.00 -0.12 -5.76
C ARG A 111 3.35 -0.77 -4.56
N PHE A 112 4.12 -1.60 -3.85
CA PHE A 112 3.71 -2.22 -2.61
C PHE A 112 4.45 -1.57 -1.44
N VAL A 113 3.70 -0.89 -0.57
CA VAL A 113 4.17 -0.36 0.70
C VAL A 113 3.78 -1.35 1.78
N TRP A 114 4.79 -1.85 2.48
CA TRP A 114 4.62 -2.82 3.56
C TRP A 114 5.00 -2.18 4.87
N LEU A 115 3.98 -1.74 5.61
CA LEU A 115 4.10 -1.16 6.93
C LEU A 115 4.01 -2.29 7.95
N ARG A 116 5.09 -2.51 8.69
CA ARG A 116 5.25 -3.67 9.56
C ARG A 116 5.28 -3.18 11.00
N SER A 117 4.41 -3.69 11.85
CA SER A 117 4.14 -3.16 13.19
C SER A 117 5.35 -2.93 14.09
N PHE A 118 6.32 -3.84 14.02
CA PHE A 118 7.52 -3.83 14.88
C PHE A 118 8.80 -3.90 14.06
N HIS A 119 8.70 -3.63 12.77
CA HIS A 119 9.83 -3.71 11.86
C HIS A 119 9.86 -2.50 10.96
N ARG A 120 11.03 -2.25 10.39
CA ARG A 120 11.17 -1.17 9.43
C ARG A 120 10.21 -1.30 8.24
N PRO A 121 9.60 -0.18 7.78
CA PRO A 121 8.82 -0.15 6.55
C PRO A 121 9.64 -0.61 5.35
N ALA A 122 8.97 -1.30 4.44
CA ALA A 122 9.54 -1.69 3.15
C ALA A 122 8.71 -1.11 1.99
N LEU A 123 9.41 -0.73 0.93
CA LEU A 123 8.83 -0.24 -0.32
C LEU A 123 9.32 -1.09 -1.48
N LEU A 124 8.39 -1.71 -2.19
CA LEU A 124 8.64 -2.48 -3.40
C LEU A 124 8.03 -1.75 -4.59
N THR A 125 8.85 -1.36 -5.57
CA THR A 125 8.40 -0.67 -6.78
C THR A 125 8.75 -1.48 -8.02
N LEU A 126 7.74 -2.08 -8.65
CA LEU A 126 7.86 -2.74 -9.94
C LEU A 126 7.61 -1.73 -11.07
N ARG A 127 8.64 -1.45 -11.87
CA ARG A 127 8.52 -0.65 -13.11
C ARG A 127 8.51 -1.59 -14.31
N CYS A 128 7.40 -1.59 -15.04
CA CYS A 128 7.22 -2.44 -16.20
C CYS A 128 7.72 -1.77 -17.48
N THR A 129 8.24 -2.58 -18.39
CA THR A 129 8.75 -2.23 -19.72
C THR A 129 8.27 -3.27 -20.73
N ALA A 130 8.50 -3.05 -22.03
CA ALA A 130 8.15 -4.02 -23.07
C ALA A 130 8.91 -5.36 -22.94
N THR A 131 10.08 -5.37 -22.28
CA THR A 131 10.98 -6.53 -22.17
C THR A 131 11.02 -7.14 -20.77
N GLY A 132 10.05 -6.82 -19.92
CA GLY A 132 10.01 -7.25 -18.51
C GLY A 132 9.92 -6.05 -17.58
N GLY A 133 10.69 -6.04 -16.50
CA GLY A 133 10.68 -4.92 -15.56
C GLY A 133 11.83 -4.92 -14.58
N THR A 134 11.82 -3.95 -13.69
CA THR A 134 12.74 -3.86 -12.55
C THR A 134 11.92 -3.75 -11.27
N LEU A 135 12.30 -4.54 -10.27
CA LEU A 135 11.70 -4.49 -8.94
C LEU A 135 12.73 -3.90 -7.98
N GLN A 136 12.50 -2.65 -7.60
CA GLN A 136 13.28 -1.96 -6.57
C GLN A 136 12.71 -2.30 -5.20
N THR A 137 13.57 -2.66 -4.24
CA THR A 137 13.21 -2.93 -2.85
C THR A 137 13.99 -1.97 -1.96
N GLN A 138 13.29 -1.21 -1.13
CA GLN A 138 13.88 -0.25 -0.19
C GLN A 138 13.38 -0.53 1.22
N PHE A 139 14.23 -0.30 2.21
CA PHE A 139 13.87 -0.32 3.64
C PHE A 139 14.26 1.00 4.28
N LEU A 140 13.37 1.55 5.12
CA LEU A 140 13.76 2.65 6.00
C LEU A 140 14.54 2.09 7.19
N ASN A 141 15.40 2.90 7.82
CA ASN A 141 16.01 2.52 9.11
C ASN A 141 14.97 2.45 10.24
N LYS A 142 13.89 3.22 10.13
CA LYS A 142 12.77 3.28 11.09
C LYS A 142 11.56 3.96 10.47
N GLU A 143 10.44 3.92 11.18
CA GLU A 143 9.23 4.61 10.82
C GLU A 143 9.37 6.14 10.95
N PRO A 144 8.80 6.92 10.00
CA PRO A 144 8.68 8.36 10.17
C PRO A 144 7.71 8.69 11.31
N GLY A 145 8.02 9.77 12.04
CA GLY A 145 7.18 10.20 13.15
C GLY A 145 7.19 9.27 14.36
N MET A 146 8.10 8.29 14.43
CA MET A 146 8.28 7.44 15.61
C MET A 146 8.49 8.32 16.85
N THR A 147 7.46 8.38 17.69
CA THR A 147 7.50 9.10 18.95
C THR A 147 8.00 8.16 20.02
N VAL A 148 8.78 8.69 20.95
CA VAL A 148 9.10 7.93 22.17
C VAL A 148 7.87 7.94 23.05
N PRO A 149 7.56 6.83 23.75
CA PRO A 149 6.49 6.81 24.74
C PRO A 149 6.51 8.07 25.60
N GLY A 150 5.38 8.77 25.59
CA GLY A 150 5.22 10.01 26.33
C GLY A 150 5.43 9.75 27.82
N ILE A 151 6.21 10.61 28.47
CA ILE A 151 6.25 10.62 29.93
C ILE A 151 5.02 11.36 30.41
N VAL A 152 4.23 10.72 31.27
CA VAL A 152 3.08 11.36 31.93
C VAL A 152 3.54 12.67 32.58
N ASP A 153 2.87 13.75 32.23
CA ASP A 153 3.14 15.06 32.84
C ASP A 153 2.76 15.00 34.33
N PRO A 154 3.70 15.27 35.26
CA PRO A 154 3.37 15.35 36.67
C PRO A 154 2.39 16.48 36.97
N ASP A 155 2.31 17.55 36.17
CA ASP A 155 1.57 18.78 36.51
C ASP A 155 0.12 18.78 36.01
N GLU A 156 -0.51 17.59 35.93
CA GLU A 156 -1.91 17.47 35.51
C GLU A 156 -2.86 18.12 36.55
N PRO A 157 -3.78 19.03 36.14
CA PRO A 157 -4.72 19.67 37.06
C PRO A 157 -5.61 18.66 37.79
N GLY A 158 -5.85 18.90 39.08
CA GLY A 158 -6.83 18.12 39.87
C GLY A 158 -6.30 16.82 40.48
N ILE A 159 -5.02 16.48 40.29
CA ILE A 159 -4.42 15.32 40.97
C ILE A 159 -4.02 15.66 42.42
N SER A 160 -4.04 14.66 43.30
CA SER A 160 -3.58 14.82 44.69
C SER A 160 -2.07 15.08 44.77
N SER A 161 -1.61 15.70 45.85
CA SER A 161 -0.17 15.89 46.11
C SER A 161 0.62 14.59 46.15
N VAL A 162 0.02 13.49 46.63
CA VAL A 162 0.63 12.16 46.65
C VAL A 162 0.82 11.63 45.23
N GLU A 163 -0.18 11.80 44.36
CA GLU A 163 -0.11 11.36 42.96
C GLU A 163 0.90 12.20 42.16
N HIS A 164 0.91 13.51 42.36
CA HIS A 164 1.93 14.40 41.80
C HIS A 164 3.35 13.91 42.13
N GLN A 165 3.64 13.65 43.41
CA GLN A 165 4.93 13.14 43.84
C GLN A 165 5.27 11.77 43.24
N ARG A 166 4.29 10.88 43.06
CA ARG A 166 4.47 9.58 42.38
C ARG A 166 4.88 9.78 40.92
N ARG A 167 4.20 10.67 40.20
CA ARG A 167 4.50 10.99 38.79
C ARG A 167 5.86 11.66 38.62
N VAL A 168 6.23 12.59 39.50
CA VAL A 168 7.58 13.18 39.50
C VAL A 168 8.66 12.11 39.67
N LYS A 169 8.51 11.22 40.65
CA LYS A 169 9.46 10.10 40.86
C LYS A 169 9.48 9.12 39.69
N TYR A 170 8.33 8.83 39.08
CA TYR A 170 8.26 8.01 37.88
C TYR A 170 9.00 8.67 36.71
N LYS A 171 8.72 9.94 36.40
CA LYS A 171 9.41 10.73 35.37
C LYS A 171 10.92 10.76 35.57
N GLN A 172 11.39 11.00 36.79
CA GLN A 172 12.83 10.98 37.11
C GLN A 172 13.45 9.60 36.86
N ARG A 173 12.78 8.51 37.24
CA ARG A 173 13.25 7.14 36.99
C ARG A 173 13.31 6.83 35.49
N VAL A 174 12.26 7.14 34.74
CA VAL A 174 12.22 6.94 33.27
C VAL A 174 13.29 7.77 32.57
N LEU A 175 13.50 9.02 32.99
CA LEU A 175 14.55 9.87 32.42
C LEU A 175 15.96 9.40 32.79
N ALA A 176 16.15 8.74 33.93
CA ALA A 176 17.44 8.17 34.31
C ALA A 176 17.70 6.79 33.68
N ASP A 177 16.70 6.18 33.06
CA ASP A 177 16.79 4.86 32.45
C ASP A 177 17.57 4.91 31.12
N SER A 178 18.62 4.09 31.01
CA SER A 178 19.49 4.09 29.83
C SER A 178 18.80 3.58 28.56
N GLU A 179 17.86 2.65 28.67
CA GLU A 179 17.10 2.14 27.52
C GLU A 179 16.14 3.21 27.01
N TYR A 180 15.49 3.94 27.92
CA TYR A 180 14.68 5.09 27.57
C TYR A 180 15.51 6.17 26.85
N GLN A 181 16.70 6.52 27.37
CA GLN A 181 17.59 7.47 26.72
C GLN A 181 18.05 6.98 25.32
N ALA A 182 18.34 5.69 25.18
CA ALA A 182 18.66 5.10 23.88
C ALA A 182 17.48 5.20 22.90
N SER A 183 16.25 4.99 23.36
CA SER A 183 15.03 5.13 22.53
C SER A 183 14.83 6.58 22.07
N ILE A 184 15.10 7.57 22.93
CA ILE A 184 15.08 9.00 22.59
C ILE A 184 16.14 9.35 21.55
N ALA A 185 17.36 8.85 21.74
CA ALA A 185 18.43 9.04 20.78
C ALA A 185 18.06 8.44 19.42
N PHE A 186 17.54 7.20 19.41
CA PHE A 186 17.08 6.52 18.21
C PHE A 186 15.94 7.28 17.51
N ALA A 187 14.92 7.72 18.25
CA ALA A 187 13.79 8.48 17.71
C ALA A 187 14.22 9.83 17.09
N LYS A 188 15.31 10.44 17.57
CA LYS A 188 15.89 11.68 17.02
C LYS A 188 16.74 11.47 15.76
N LEU A 189 17.17 10.25 15.45
CA LEU A 189 17.92 9.99 14.22
C LEU A 189 17.09 10.39 12.98
N PRO A 190 17.72 10.82 11.88
CA PRO A 190 17.00 11.03 10.64
C PRO A 190 16.41 9.70 10.14
N VAL A 191 15.25 9.78 9.49
CA VAL A 191 14.68 8.67 8.73
C VAL A 191 15.39 8.63 7.38
N VAL A 192 16.01 7.51 7.06
CA VAL A 192 16.77 7.31 5.82
C VAL A 192 16.45 5.96 5.22
N VAL A 193 16.61 5.82 3.90
CA VAL A 193 16.65 4.52 3.24
C VAL A 193 17.97 3.86 3.65
N GLU A 194 17.88 2.76 4.40
CA GLU A 194 19.02 2.03 4.95
C GLU A 194 19.52 0.97 3.95
N ASP A 195 18.59 0.20 3.40
CA ASP A 195 18.88 -0.84 2.41
C ASP A 195 18.11 -0.58 1.12
N GLU A 196 18.79 -0.75 -0.02
CA GLU A 196 18.19 -0.65 -1.34
C GLU A 196 18.77 -1.72 -2.27
N SER A 197 17.90 -2.36 -3.04
CA SER A 197 18.29 -3.33 -4.07
C SER A 197 17.37 -3.24 -5.28
N THR A 198 17.86 -3.71 -6.43
CA THR A 198 17.06 -3.82 -7.64
C THR A 198 17.25 -5.19 -8.26
N THR A 199 16.14 -5.87 -8.53
CA THR A 199 16.12 -7.17 -9.21
C THR A 199 15.48 -7.02 -10.59
N SER A 200 16.05 -7.69 -11.59
CA SER A 200 15.41 -7.79 -12.91
C SER A 200 14.22 -8.75 -12.86
N VAL A 201 13.10 -8.36 -13.45
CA VAL A 201 11.87 -9.15 -13.52
C VAL A 201 11.59 -9.52 -14.97
N SER A 202 11.38 -10.81 -15.25
CA SER A 202 11.16 -11.29 -16.61
C SER A 202 9.78 -10.86 -17.17
N PRO A 203 9.59 -10.83 -18.50
CA PRO A 203 8.27 -10.60 -19.10
C PRO A 203 7.19 -11.54 -18.55
N MET A 204 7.52 -12.82 -18.36
CA MET A 204 6.59 -13.81 -17.83
C MET A 204 6.18 -13.52 -16.38
N GLN A 205 7.11 -13.04 -15.55
CA GLN A 205 6.81 -12.65 -14.17
C GLN A 205 5.92 -11.40 -14.11
N VAL A 206 6.19 -10.39 -14.95
CA VAL A 206 5.31 -9.21 -15.08
C VAL A 206 3.91 -9.62 -15.53
N GLN A 207 3.81 -10.42 -16.59
CA GLN A 207 2.52 -10.90 -17.09
C GLN A 207 1.77 -11.71 -16.03
N ARG A 208 2.47 -12.57 -15.30
CA ARG A 208 1.89 -13.36 -14.21
C ARG A 208 1.31 -12.47 -13.12
N PHE A 209 2.05 -11.44 -12.70
CA PHE A 209 1.59 -10.48 -11.69
C PHE A 209 0.32 -9.74 -12.15
N GLN A 210 0.30 -9.26 -13.40
CA GLN A 210 -0.87 -8.59 -13.99
C GLN A 210 -2.10 -9.51 -14.07
N GLN A 211 -1.90 -10.79 -14.42
CA GLN A 211 -2.99 -11.78 -14.38
C GLN A 211 -3.52 -11.99 -12.97
N MET A 212 -2.65 -11.99 -11.95
CA MET A 212 -3.08 -12.11 -10.55
C MET A 212 -3.92 -10.91 -10.12
N LEU A 213 -3.53 -9.69 -10.49
CA LEU A 213 -4.32 -8.47 -10.25
C LEU A 213 -5.69 -8.53 -10.93
N ALA A 214 -5.74 -8.98 -12.18
CA ALA A 214 -7.00 -9.14 -12.92
C ALA A 214 -7.93 -10.17 -12.25
N GLN A 215 -7.40 -11.35 -11.87
CA GLN A 215 -8.15 -12.38 -11.15
C GLN A 215 -8.64 -11.91 -9.77
N ALA A 216 -7.89 -11.00 -9.14
CA ALA A 216 -8.28 -10.36 -7.89
C ALA A 216 -9.44 -9.36 -8.08
N ASN A 217 -9.73 -8.92 -9.30
CA ASN A 217 -10.55 -7.73 -9.58
C ASN A 217 -9.99 -6.50 -8.85
N PHE A 218 -8.66 -6.35 -8.82
CA PHE A 218 -7.97 -5.34 -8.03
C PHE A 218 -8.51 -3.92 -8.24
N SER A 219 -8.72 -3.50 -9.49
CA SER A 219 -9.23 -2.16 -9.84
C SER A 219 -10.67 -1.89 -9.37
N LYS A 220 -11.41 -2.93 -8.97
CA LYS A 220 -12.78 -2.83 -8.44
C LYS A 220 -12.83 -2.99 -6.93
N MET A 221 -11.70 -3.29 -6.28
CA MET A 221 -11.65 -3.40 -4.83
C MET A 221 -11.83 -2.02 -4.19
N PRO A 222 -12.46 -1.94 -3.01
CA PRO A 222 -12.45 -0.71 -2.25
C PRO A 222 -11.02 -0.40 -1.80
N SER A 223 -10.64 0.87 -1.89
CA SER A 223 -9.30 1.33 -1.55
C SER A 223 -8.93 1.07 -0.11
N CYS A 224 -9.90 1.12 0.80
CA CYS A 224 -9.75 0.64 2.16
C CYS A 224 -10.88 -0.30 2.52
N GLU A 225 -10.57 -1.26 3.38
CA GLU A 225 -11.56 -2.09 4.07
C GLU A 225 -11.16 -2.15 5.54
N PRO A 226 -11.85 -1.40 6.40
CA PRO A 226 -11.45 -1.34 7.80
C PRO A 226 -11.75 -2.66 8.49
N LYS A 227 -10.73 -3.19 9.16
CA LYS A 227 -10.78 -4.41 9.96
C LYS A 227 -10.22 -4.05 11.33
N LEU A 228 -10.90 -4.49 12.40
CA LEU A 228 -10.39 -4.31 13.75
C LEU A 228 -9.33 -5.37 14.01
N GLU A 229 -8.08 -5.04 13.68
CA GLU A 229 -6.91 -5.82 14.05
C GLU A 229 -5.94 -4.95 14.86
N PHE A 230 -5.21 -5.57 15.77
CA PHE A 230 -4.34 -4.84 16.72
C PHE A 230 -2.87 -5.21 16.54
N ASP A 231 -2.54 -5.92 15.47
CA ASP A 231 -1.15 -6.26 15.22
C ASP A 231 -0.37 -5.07 14.69
N GLY A 232 -1.00 -4.11 14.01
CA GLY A 232 -0.40 -2.86 13.52
C GLY A 232 0.19 -2.95 12.10
N ALA A 233 0.08 -4.09 11.40
CA ALA A 233 0.66 -4.23 10.08
C ALA A 233 -0.33 -3.82 8.99
N TYR A 234 0.16 -3.08 8.00
CA TYR A 234 -0.67 -2.55 6.92
C TYR A 234 0.01 -2.73 5.56
N TRP A 235 -0.74 -3.27 4.61
CA TRP A 235 -0.29 -3.63 3.28
C TRP A 235 -1.00 -2.74 2.28
N LEU A 236 -0.26 -1.94 1.52
CA LEU A 236 -0.83 -1.04 0.53
C LEU A 236 -0.23 -1.32 -0.84
N LEU A 237 -1.08 -1.64 -1.81
CA LEU A 237 -0.69 -1.86 -3.20
C LEU A 237 -1.32 -0.78 -4.08
N GLU A 238 -0.50 -0.20 -4.96
CA GLU A 238 -0.91 0.73 -6.01
C GLU A 238 -0.67 0.12 -7.39
N ALA A 239 -1.60 0.35 -8.30
CA ALA A 239 -1.44 0.14 -9.74
C ALA A 239 -1.54 1.50 -10.43
N HIS A 240 -0.47 1.89 -11.09
CA HIS A 240 -0.32 3.11 -11.86
C HIS A 240 -0.12 2.73 -13.33
N GLU A 241 -1.11 3.01 -14.16
CA GLU A 241 -1.19 2.51 -15.53
C GLU A 241 -1.66 3.62 -16.49
N PRO A 242 -1.46 3.45 -17.81
CA PRO A 242 -2.02 4.37 -18.80
C PRO A 242 -3.55 4.45 -18.67
N GLY A 243 -4.06 5.59 -18.19
CA GLY A 243 -5.50 5.82 -18.04
C GLY A 243 -6.18 5.08 -16.88
N SER A 244 -5.42 4.50 -15.95
CA SER A 244 -5.96 3.92 -14.71
C SER A 244 -5.02 4.14 -13.52
N TYR A 245 -5.60 4.47 -12.37
CA TYR A 245 -4.94 4.45 -11.08
C TYR A 245 -5.84 3.69 -10.11
N SER A 246 -5.24 2.81 -9.30
CA SER A 246 -5.96 2.09 -8.25
C SER A 246 -5.04 1.90 -7.06
N VAL A 247 -5.58 2.06 -5.86
CA VAL A 247 -4.86 1.81 -4.62
C VAL A 247 -5.73 0.98 -3.71
N VAL A 248 -5.16 -0.01 -3.04
CA VAL A 248 -5.86 -0.91 -2.12
C VAL A 248 -4.96 -1.13 -0.91
N GLY A 249 -5.44 -0.72 0.26
CA GLY A 249 -4.82 -0.91 1.55
C GLY A 249 -5.61 -1.91 2.40
N ARG A 250 -4.91 -2.84 3.05
CA ARG A 250 -5.49 -3.85 3.94
C ARG A 250 -4.63 -3.97 5.19
N GLN A 251 -5.29 -3.98 6.34
CA GLN A 251 -4.65 -4.39 7.58
C GLN A 251 -4.46 -5.92 7.55
N SER A 252 -3.25 -6.36 7.87
CA SER A 252 -2.79 -7.75 7.99
C SER A 252 -3.66 -8.79 7.30
N PRO A 253 -3.64 -8.82 5.95
CA PRO A 253 -4.55 -9.70 5.23
C PRO A 253 -4.31 -11.16 5.64
N ASP A 254 -5.39 -11.88 5.95
CA ASP A 254 -5.33 -13.21 6.58
C ASP A 254 -4.42 -14.20 5.81
N LYS A 255 -3.53 -14.89 6.54
CA LYS A 255 -2.71 -15.99 6.00
C LYS A 255 -3.57 -17.18 5.57
N GLU A 256 -4.53 -17.55 6.42
CA GLU A 256 -5.35 -18.76 6.28
C GLU A 256 -6.35 -18.65 5.11
N TYR A 257 -6.84 -17.43 4.85
CA TYR A 257 -7.74 -17.11 3.74
C TYR A 257 -7.07 -16.31 2.62
N SER A 258 -5.74 -16.46 2.46
CA SER A 258 -4.87 -15.76 1.49
C SER A 258 -5.64 -15.00 0.41
N SER A 259 -6.03 -13.76 0.75
CA SER A 259 -6.90 -12.97 -0.10
C SER A 259 -6.20 -12.80 -1.46
N ARG A 260 -6.97 -12.69 -2.55
CA ARG A 260 -6.36 -12.49 -3.88
C ARG A 260 -5.43 -11.28 -3.90
N PHE A 261 -5.73 -10.26 -3.08
CA PHE A 261 -4.87 -9.12 -2.78
C PHE A 261 -3.53 -9.54 -2.15
N ARG A 262 -3.54 -10.30 -1.05
CA ARG A 262 -2.32 -10.74 -0.35
C ARG A 262 -1.41 -11.53 -1.28
N ARG A 263 -1.96 -12.45 -2.08
CA ARG A 263 -1.17 -13.23 -3.04
C ARG A 263 -0.45 -12.36 -4.07
N CYS A 264 -1.01 -11.23 -4.48
CA CYS A 264 -0.33 -10.27 -5.34
C CYS A 264 0.88 -9.65 -4.62
N CYS A 265 0.69 -9.22 -3.37
CA CYS A 265 1.76 -8.63 -2.56
C CYS A 265 2.86 -9.65 -2.24
N ASP A 266 2.49 -10.88 -1.84
CA ASP A 266 3.42 -12.00 -1.62
C ASP A 266 4.25 -12.30 -2.88
N PHE A 267 3.64 -12.26 -4.06
CA PHE A 267 4.38 -12.45 -5.30
C PHE A 267 5.48 -11.40 -5.50
N LEU A 268 5.23 -10.14 -5.16
CA LEU A 268 6.27 -9.10 -5.20
C LEU A 268 7.35 -9.36 -4.14
N LEU A 269 6.96 -9.76 -2.92
CA LEU A 269 7.91 -10.12 -1.87
C LEU A 269 8.83 -11.26 -2.31
N ASP A 270 8.29 -12.33 -2.89
CA ASP A 270 9.04 -13.50 -3.36
C ASP A 270 10.09 -13.16 -4.43
N LEU A 271 9.83 -12.14 -5.24
CA LEU A 271 10.76 -11.63 -6.27
C LEU A 271 11.79 -10.63 -5.74
N SER A 272 11.60 -10.13 -4.52
CA SER A 272 12.36 -9.01 -3.95
C SER A 272 13.50 -9.47 -3.04
N ALA A 273 14.30 -8.50 -2.56
CA ALA A 273 15.24 -8.75 -1.47
C ALA A 273 14.53 -9.02 -0.13
N ALA A 274 13.27 -8.63 0.02
CA ALA A 274 12.46 -8.84 1.22
C ALA A 274 11.88 -10.27 1.32
N LYS A 275 12.20 -11.19 0.40
CA LYS A 275 11.61 -12.54 0.36
C LYS A 275 11.77 -13.36 1.65
N MET A 276 12.83 -13.08 2.42
CA MET A 276 13.17 -13.75 3.69
C MET A 276 12.64 -13.01 4.92
N GLU A 277 12.03 -11.83 4.76
CA GLU A 277 11.46 -11.07 5.87
C GLU A 277 10.23 -11.80 6.44
N GLU A 278 10.03 -11.68 7.74
CA GLU A 278 8.85 -12.28 8.39
C GLU A 278 7.57 -11.58 7.94
N ARG A 279 6.62 -12.39 7.47
CA ARG A 279 5.31 -11.94 6.97
C ARG A 279 4.29 -12.11 8.07
N TYR A 280 3.63 -11.05 8.48
CA TYR A 280 2.48 -11.08 9.38
C TYR A 280 1.20 -11.06 8.56
#